data_AF-A0AAA9S552-F1
#
_entry.id   AF-A0AAA9S552-F1
#
_cell.length_a   1.000
_cell.length_b   1.000
_cell.length_c   1.000
_cell.angle_alpha   90.00
_cell.angle_beta   90.00
_cell.angle_gamma   90.00
#
_symmetry.space_group_name_H-M   'P 1'
#
loop_
_entity.id
_entity.type
_entity.pdbx_description
1 polymer ?
#
loop_
_entity_poly.entity_id
_entity_poly.type
_entity_poly.pdbx_seq_one_letter_code
_entity_poly.pdbx_strand_id
1 'polypeptide(L)'
;MKTLSSSWFHLTAEYIMRNSGLEETQAGIKIARKNINNLRYADDTTLMAESEEELKSLLMKVKEESEKVGLKLNIQKTKIMASGPITSWEIDGETVETVSDFIFLGSKVTADGDCSHEIKRRLLLGRKVMTNLDSIFKSRNITLPTKVRLVKAMVFPVVTYGCESWTVKKAECRRIGAFELWCWRRLLSSLDCKEIQPVHSEGDQPWYFFGRNDAKAETPVL
;
A
#
# COMPACT_ATOMS: atom_id res chain seq x y z
N MET A 1 -12.82 29.37 6.90
CA MET A 1 -13.00 28.23 5.98
C MET A 1 -13.87 27.22 6.72
N LYS A 2 -15.16 27.11 6.39
CA LYS A 2 -16.06 26.18 7.09
C LYS A 2 -15.70 24.76 6.66
N THR A 3 -15.35 23.90 7.60
CA THR A 3 -15.18 22.46 7.39
C THR A 3 -16.48 21.92 6.80
N LEU A 4 -16.46 21.58 5.51
CA LEU A 4 -17.47 20.70 4.94
C LEU A 4 -17.42 19.40 5.75
N SER A 5 -18.57 18.92 6.23
CA SER A 5 -18.64 17.59 6.82
C SER A 5 -18.18 16.57 5.77
N SER A 6 -17.44 15.55 6.19
CA SER A 6 -16.87 14.52 5.30
C SER A 6 -17.91 13.91 4.36
N SER A 7 -19.16 13.80 4.79
CA SER A 7 -20.27 13.31 3.97
C SER A 7 -20.60 14.22 2.80
N TRP A 8 -20.59 15.54 3.00
CA TRP A 8 -20.85 16.51 1.93
C TRP A 8 -19.74 16.51 0.90
N PHE A 9 -18.49 16.47 1.34
CA PHE A 9 -17.36 16.38 0.43
C PHE A 9 -17.44 15.10 -0.43
N HIS A 10 -17.78 13.97 0.18
CA HIS A 10 -17.94 12.71 -0.55
C HIS A 10 -19.06 12.77 -1.60
N LEU A 11 -20.21 13.39 -1.26
CA LEU A 11 -21.31 13.58 -2.21
C LEU A 11 -20.90 14.48 -3.39
N THR A 12 -20.18 15.57 -3.12
CA THR A 12 -19.67 16.46 -4.18
C THR A 12 -18.65 15.73 -5.07
N ALA A 13 -17.72 14.99 -4.48
CA ALA A 13 -16.75 14.19 -5.25
C ALA A 13 -17.44 13.13 -6.11
N GLU A 14 -18.47 12.45 -5.58
CA GLU A 14 -19.25 11.48 -6.35
C GLU A 14 -20.02 12.13 -7.50
N TYR A 15 -20.61 13.31 -7.27
CA TYR A 15 -21.29 14.09 -8.30
C TYR A 15 -20.34 14.46 -9.45
N ILE A 16 -19.14 14.98 -9.14
CA ILE A 16 -18.12 15.32 -10.14
C ILE A 16 -17.75 14.08 -10.97
N MET A 17 -17.46 12.97 -10.30
CA MET A 17 -16.98 11.77 -10.98
C MET A 17 -18.04 11.15 -11.89
N ARG A 18 -19.31 11.14 -11.47
CA ARG A 18 -20.41 10.66 -12.32
C ARG A 18 -20.64 11.55 -13.54
N ASN A 19 -20.58 12.87 -13.36
CA ASN A 19 -20.83 13.81 -14.45
C ASN A 19 -19.64 13.97 -15.41
N SER A 20 -18.44 13.63 -14.96
CA SER A 20 -17.24 13.66 -15.81
C SER A 20 -17.23 12.58 -16.90
N GLY A 21 -18.27 11.73 -16.97
CA GLY A 21 -18.44 10.75 -18.03
C GLY A 21 -17.39 9.65 -18.02
N LEU A 22 -16.72 9.43 -16.88
CA LEU A 22 -15.65 8.43 -16.75
C LEU A 22 -16.18 7.01 -16.97
N GLU A 23 -17.39 6.70 -16.50
CA GLU A 23 -17.99 5.36 -16.67
C GLU A 23 -18.31 5.03 -18.14
N GLU A 24 -18.60 6.05 -18.95
CA GLU A 24 -18.91 5.90 -20.38
C GLU A 24 -17.65 5.84 -21.24
N THR A 25 -16.49 6.16 -20.67
CA THR A 25 -15.21 6.17 -21.41
C THR A 25 -14.64 4.77 -21.54
N GLN A 26 -14.10 4.45 -22.73
CA GLN A 26 -13.25 3.28 -22.93
C GLN A 26 -11.82 3.47 -22.39
N ALA A 27 -11.46 4.71 -22.04
CA ALA A 27 -10.19 5.08 -21.45
C ALA A 27 -10.07 4.52 -20.03
N GLY A 28 -8.92 3.93 -19.70
CA GLY A 28 -8.68 3.25 -18.44
C GLY A 28 -7.78 2.03 -18.60
N ILE A 29 -7.60 1.28 -17.51
CA ILE A 29 -6.85 0.02 -17.50
C ILE A 29 -7.85 -1.14 -17.48
N LYS A 30 -7.72 -2.06 -18.43
CA LYS A 30 -8.57 -3.27 -18.48
C LYS A 30 -8.05 -4.35 -17.52
N ILE A 31 -8.80 -4.63 -16.47
CA ILE A 31 -8.52 -5.70 -15.50
C ILE A 31 -9.71 -6.66 -15.45
N ALA A 32 -9.47 -7.95 -15.69
CA ALA A 32 -10.48 -9.01 -15.61
C ALA A 32 -11.80 -8.66 -16.35
N ARG A 33 -11.69 -8.12 -17.57
CA ARG A 33 -12.80 -7.65 -18.44
C ARG A 33 -13.56 -6.41 -17.94
N LYS A 34 -13.09 -5.75 -16.89
CA LYS A 34 -13.61 -4.45 -16.43
C LYS A 34 -12.61 -3.36 -16.75
N ASN A 35 -13.11 -2.22 -17.19
CA ASN A 35 -12.29 -1.02 -17.34
C ASN A 35 -12.24 -0.28 -16.02
N ILE A 36 -11.04 0.04 -15.54
CA ILE A 36 -10.80 0.77 -14.30
C ILE A 36 -10.00 2.03 -14.64
N ASN A 37 -10.60 3.19 -14.44
CA ASN A 37 -9.97 4.47 -14.76
C ASN A 37 -9.75 5.37 -13.54
N ASN A 38 -10.33 5.04 -12.39
CA ASN A 38 -10.13 5.81 -11.16
C ASN A 38 -10.12 4.94 -9.90
N LEU A 39 -9.35 5.38 -8.91
CA LEU A 39 -9.34 4.90 -7.53
C LEU A 39 -9.52 6.11 -6.62
N ARG A 40 -10.42 6.00 -5.63
CA ARG A 40 -10.80 7.12 -4.77
C ARG A 40 -10.82 6.71 -3.31
N TYR A 41 -10.19 7.52 -2.47
CA TYR A 41 -10.22 7.36 -1.02
C TYR A 41 -10.17 8.72 -0.35
N ALA A 42 -11.24 9.08 0.36
CA ALA A 42 -11.40 10.42 0.94
C ALA A 42 -11.15 11.53 -0.10
N ASP A 43 -10.13 12.36 0.10
CA ASP A 43 -9.69 13.43 -0.79
C ASP A 43 -8.67 12.98 -1.86
N ASP A 44 -8.07 11.80 -1.70
CA ASP A 44 -7.14 11.24 -2.69
C ASP A 44 -7.91 10.60 -3.86
N THR A 45 -7.68 11.12 -5.06
CA THR A 45 -8.19 10.55 -6.32
C THR A 45 -7.01 10.22 -7.23
N THR A 46 -6.97 9.00 -7.74
CA THR A 46 -5.97 8.54 -8.72
C THR A 46 -6.68 8.16 -10.00
N LEU A 47 -6.28 8.76 -11.11
CA LEU A 47 -6.73 8.41 -12.45
C LEU A 47 -5.72 7.48 -13.11
N MET A 48 -6.20 6.57 -13.94
CA MET A 48 -5.38 5.56 -14.61
C MET A 48 -5.88 5.36 -16.04
N ALA A 49 -4.96 5.18 -16.99
CA ALA A 49 -5.25 4.87 -18.38
C ALA A 49 -4.11 4.08 -19.02
N GLU A 50 -4.36 3.49 -20.19
CA GLU A 50 -3.37 2.75 -20.98
C GLU A 50 -2.41 3.69 -21.74
N SER A 51 -2.84 4.92 -22.05
CA SER A 51 -2.02 5.93 -22.73
C SER A 51 -1.97 7.28 -22.00
N GLU A 52 -0.93 8.06 -22.31
CA GLU A 52 -0.76 9.43 -21.83
C GLU A 52 -1.90 10.34 -22.30
N GLU A 53 -2.35 10.19 -23.55
CA GLU A 53 -3.44 10.98 -24.13
C GLU A 53 -4.78 10.70 -23.44
N GLU A 54 -5.06 9.42 -23.15
CA GLU A 54 -6.24 9.04 -22.39
C GLU A 54 -6.21 9.60 -20.97
N LEU A 55 -5.06 9.50 -20.28
CA LEU A 55 -4.92 10.02 -18.93
C LEU A 55 -5.09 11.55 -18.89
N LYS A 56 -4.55 12.28 -19.87
CA LYS A 56 -4.79 13.74 -20.03
C LYS A 56 -6.28 14.03 -20.22
N SER A 57 -6.94 13.28 -21.08
CA SER A 57 -8.39 13.44 -21.34
C SER A 57 -9.22 13.23 -20.08
N LEU A 58 -8.95 12.17 -19.31
CA LEU A 58 -9.64 11.90 -18.04
C LEU A 58 -9.43 13.04 -17.04
N LEU A 59 -8.19 13.52 -16.90
CA LEU A 59 -7.86 14.61 -15.99
C LEU A 59 -8.57 15.93 -16.35
N MET A 60 -8.62 16.25 -17.64
CA MET A 60 -9.31 17.46 -18.12
C MET A 60 -10.83 17.41 -17.87
N LYS A 61 -11.46 16.25 -18.07
CA LYS A 61 -12.89 16.06 -17.76
C LYS A 61 -13.19 16.25 -16.28
N VAL A 62 -12.37 15.65 -15.41
CA VAL A 62 -12.52 15.80 -13.96
C VAL A 62 -12.30 17.26 -13.53
N LYS A 63 -11.32 17.94 -14.14
CA LYS A 63 -11.08 19.37 -13.90
C LYS A 63 -12.29 20.22 -14.25
N GLU A 64 -12.83 20.07 -15.45
CA GLU A 64 -13.96 20.86 -15.94
C GLU A 64 -15.20 20.69 -15.03
N GLU A 65 -15.53 19.45 -14.65
CA GLU A 65 -16.64 19.19 -13.73
C GLU A 65 -16.38 19.69 -12.31
N SER A 66 -15.12 19.65 -11.84
CA SER A 66 -14.74 20.21 -10.55
C SER A 66 -14.94 21.73 -10.50
N GLU A 67 -14.57 22.42 -11.58
CA GLU A 67 -14.71 23.88 -11.68
C GLU A 67 -16.18 24.31 -11.67
N LYS A 68 -17.09 23.52 -12.25
CA LYS A 68 -18.55 23.78 -12.22
C LYS A 68 -19.13 23.84 -10.82
N VAL A 69 -18.53 23.11 -9.87
CA VAL A 69 -18.93 23.13 -8.45
C VAL A 69 -18.00 23.98 -7.58
N GLY A 70 -17.14 24.79 -8.19
CA GLY A 70 -16.23 25.72 -7.52
C GLY A 70 -15.01 25.09 -6.87
N LEU A 71 -14.66 23.84 -7.24
CA LEU A 71 -13.43 23.18 -6.81
C LEU A 71 -12.34 23.37 -7.87
N LYS A 72 -11.09 23.54 -7.41
CA LYS A 72 -9.91 23.65 -8.27
C LYS A 72 -8.95 22.51 -7.99
N LEU A 73 -8.37 21.95 -9.03
CA LEU A 73 -7.27 20.99 -8.89
C LEU A 73 -6.03 21.70 -8.35
N ASN A 74 -5.35 21.05 -7.41
CA ASN A 74 -4.07 21.53 -6.90
C ASN A 74 -2.95 20.91 -7.74
N ILE A 75 -2.56 21.59 -8.81
CA ILE A 75 -1.59 21.11 -9.79
C ILE A 75 -0.25 20.77 -9.13
N GLN A 76 0.20 21.59 -8.17
CA GLN A 76 1.44 21.36 -7.41
C GLN A 76 1.42 20.08 -6.55
N LYS A 77 0.24 19.61 -6.15
CA LYS A 77 0.08 18.32 -5.45
C LYS A 77 -0.18 17.16 -6.39
N THR A 78 -0.61 17.43 -7.62
CA THR A 78 -0.86 16.40 -8.63
C THR A 78 0.48 15.88 -9.14
N LYS A 79 0.61 14.55 -9.12
CA LYS A 79 1.81 13.85 -9.59
C LYS A 79 1.41 12.88 -10.69
N ILE A 80 2.26 12.73 -11.69
CA ILE A 80 2.10 11.77 -12.78
C ILE A 80 3.19 10.73 -12.68
N MET A 81 2.82 9.47 -12.88
CA MET A 81 3.73 8.34 -12.93
C MET A 81 3.32 7.44 -14.09
N ALA A 82 4.29 6.95 -14.85
CA ALA A 82 4.08 5.93 -15.86
C ALA A 82 5.27 4.98 -15.90
N SER A 83 5.03 3.76 -16.41
CA SER A 83 6.08 2.77 -16.62
C SER A 83 6.96 3.07 -17.86
N GLY A 84 6.51 3.96 -18.75
CA GLY A 84 7.20 4.36 -19.97
C GLY A 84 7.69 5.81 -19.92
N PRO A 85 8.36 6.30 -20.99
CA PRO A 85 8.71 7.71 -21.11
C PRO A 85 7.43 8.57 -21.10
N ILE A 86 7.46 9.65 -20.33
CA ILE A 86 6.35 10.61 -20.22
C ILE A 86 6.83 11.94 -20.78
N THR A 87 6.02 12.59 -21.61
CA THR A 87 6.32 13.97 -22.03
C THR A 87 6.00 14.95 -20.91
N SER A 88 6.58 16.15 -20.91
CA SER A 88 6.22 17.17 -19.92
C SER A 88 4.74 17.57 -20.08
N TRP A 89 3.99 17.63 -18.97
CA TRP A 89 2.59 18.07 -18.97
C TRP A 89 2.48 19.47 -18.39
N GLU A 90 1.73 20.33 -19.06
CA GLU A 90 1.35 21.63 -18.53
C GLU A 90 -0.17 21.72 -18.46
N ILE A 91 -0.68 22.16 -17.31
CA ILE A 91 -2.10 22.43 -17.07
C ILE A 91 -2.17 23.87 -16.56
N ASP A 92 -2.94 24.72 -17.23
CA ASP A 92 -3.06 26.16 -16.90
C ASP A 92 -1.72 26.91 -16.84
N GLY A 93 -0.72 26.47 -17.61
CA GLY A 93 0.63 27.04 -17.60
C GLY A 93 1.51 26.60 -16.42
N GLU A 94 1.03 25.68 -15.57
CA GLU A 94 1.81 25.02 -14.54
C GLU A 94 2.23 23.62 -14.98
N THR A 95 3.53 23.31 -14.86
CA THR A 95 4.05 21.96 -15.16
C THR A 95 3.67 20.98 -14.06
N VAL A 96 3.09 19.85 -14.42
CA VAL A 96 2.74 18.77 -13.48
C VAL A 96 4.00 17.95 -13.14
N GLU A 97 4.19 17.62 -11.87
CA GLU A 97 5.36 16.87 -11.42
C GLU A 97 5.30 15.40 -11.90
N THR A 98 6.29 14.99 -12.69
CA THR A 98 6.49 13.57 -13.05
C THR A 98 7.38 12.89 -12.01
N VAL A 99 6.91 11.77 -11.47
CA VAL A 99 7.62 11.03 -10.41
C VAL A 99 7.87 9.57 -10.81
N SER A 100 8.97 9.01 -10.32
CA SER A 100 9.29 7.57 -10.46
C SER A 100 8.68 6.72 -9.34
N ASP A 101 8.32 7.35 -8.23
CA ASP A 101 7.67 6.71 -7.11
C ASP A 101 6.85 7.70 -6.29
N PHE A 102 5.82 7.20 -5.62
CA PHE A 102 5.03 8.00 -4.67
C PHE A 102 4.41 7.12 -3.59
N ILE A 103 3.94 7.76 -2.52
CA ILE A 103 3.20 7.08 -1.45
C ILE A 103 1.71 7.22 -1.74
N PHE A 104 1.04 6.10 -1.99
CA PHE A 104 -0.41 6.02 -2.16
C PHE A 104 -1.02 5.25 -1.00
N LEU A 105 -1.95 5.86 -0.26
CA LEU A 105 -2.63 5.25 0.90
C LEU A 105 -1.66 4.62 1.91
N GLY A 106 -0.49 5.24 2.07
CA GLY A 106 0.59 4.78 2.94
C GLY A 106 1.58 3.79 2.32
N SER A 107 1.27 3.22 1.16
CA SER A 107 2.11 2.25 0.44
C SER A 107 2.94 2.92 -0.65
N LYS A 108 4.24 2.60 -0.73
CA LYS A 108 5.10 3.08 -1.81
C LYS A 108 4.79 2.33 -3.11
N VAL A 109 4.44 3.07 -4.15
CA VAL A 109 4.27 2.56 -5.51
C VAL A 109 5.39 3.11 -6.38
N THR A 110 5.99 2.26 -7.20
CA THR A 110 7.09 2.60 -8.10
C THR A 110 6.68 2.39 -9.55
N ALA A 111 7.23 3.19 -10.46
CA ALA A 111 6.93 3.13 -11.90
C ALA A 111 7.27 1.76 -12.53
N ASP A 112 8.26 1.05 -11.99
CA ASP A 112 8.68 -0.29 -12.42
C ASP A 112 7.80 -1.42 -11.82
N GLY A 113 6.86 -1.09 -10.94
CA GLY A 113 5.99 -2.06 -10.25
C GLY A 113 6.72 -2.93 -9.22
N ASP A 114 7.99 -2.68 -8.90
CA ASP A 114 8.74 -3.52 -7.97
C ASP A 114 8.40 -3.25 -6.50
N CYS A 115 7.67 -4.19 -5.89
CA CYS A 115 7.27 -4.14 -4.49
C CYS A 115 8.44 -4.23 -3.50
N SER A 116 9.67 -4.57 -3.94
CA SER A 116 10.83 -4.73 -3.06
C SER A 116 11.16 -3.45 -2.28
N HIS A 117 10.93 -2.28 -2.87
CA HIS A 117 11.17 -0.99 -2.21
C HIS A 117 10.19 -0.75 -1.05
N GLU A 118 8.90 -1.05 -1.24
CA GLU A 118 7.89 -0.92 -0.19
C GLU A 118 8.10 -1.95 0.92
N ILE A 119 8.40 -3.21 0.57
CA ILE A 119 8.68 -4.25 1.56
C ILE A 119 9.85 -3.83 2.45
N LYS A 120 10.97 -3.35 1.86
CA LYS A 120 12.11 -2.84 2.64
C LYS A 120 11.69 -1.67 3.53
N ARG A 121 10.90 -0.72 3.02
CA ARG A 121 10.40 0.43 3.79
C ARG A 121 9.57 -0.04 5.00
N ARG A 122 8.67 -1.00 4.82
CA ARG A 122 7.82 -1.58 5.88
C ARG A 122 8.64 -2.30 6.94
N LEU A 123 9.64 -3.07 6.52
CA LEU A 123 10.57 -3.72 7.44
C LEU A 123 11.35 -2.69 8.27
N LEU A 124 11.78 -1.57 7.67
CA LEU A 124 12.44 -0.48 8.41
C LEU A 124 11.49 0.20 9.41
N LEU A 125 10.24 0.43 9.03
CA LEU A 125 9.21 0.97 9.94
C LEU A 125 8.94 0.00 11.10
N GLY A 126 8.80 -1.29 10.82
CA GLY A 126 8.65 -2.33 11.84
C GLY A 126 9.85 -2.40 12.78
N ARG A 127 11.08 -2.28 12.25
CA ARG A 127 12.29 -2.19 13.07
C ARG A 127 12.24 -0.99 14.01
N LYS A 128 11.82 0.18 13.51
CA LYS A 128 11.68 1.39 14.32
C LYS A 128 10.68 1.20 15.47
N VAL A 129 9.54 0.57 15.22
CA VAL A 129 8.55 0.26 16.27
C VAL A 129 9.15 -0.72 17.28
N MET A 130 9.82 -1.78 16.83
CA MET A 130 10.47 -2.75 17.70
C MET A 130 11.53 -2.10 18.60
N THR A 131 12.32 -1.16 18.06
CA THR A 131 13.33 -0.42 18.85
C THR A 131 12.71 0.58 19.81
N ASN A 132 11.57 1.20 19.47
CA ASN A 132 10.87 2.11 20.38
C ASN A 132 10.29 1.37 21.61
N LEU A 133 9.98 0.08 21.46
CA LEU A 133 9.47 -0.79 22.53
C LEU A 133 10.58 -1.50 23.32
N ASP A 134 11.85 -1.15 23.11
CA ASP A 134 13.00 -1.87 23.67
C ASP A 134 13.02 -1.90 25.20
N SER A 135 12.64 -0.79 25.86
CA SER A 135 12.54 -0.72 27.31
C SER A 135 11.49 -1.67 27.88
N ILE A 136 10.36 -1.82 27.19
CA ILE A 136 9.26 -2.74 27.55
C ILE A 136 9.75 -4.18 27.38
N PHE A 137 10.42 -4.49 26.27
CA PHE A 137 10.93 -5.84 26.01
C PHE A 137 12.05 -6.25 26.96
N LYS A 138 12.86 -5.30 27.46
CA LYS A 138 13.89 -5.55 28.47
C LYS A 138 13.36 -5.63 29.91
N SER A 139 12.13 -5.17 30.17
CA SER A 139 11.54 -5.19 31.51
C SER A 139 11.30 -6.62 31.99
N ARG A 140 11.73 -6.94 33.22
CA ARG A 140 11.47 -8.22 33.90
C ARG A 140 10.04 -8.32 34.45
N ASN A 141 9.37 -7.18 34.64
CA ASN A 141 8.01 -7.13 35.21
C ASN A 141 6.92 -7.53 34.21
N ILE A 142 7.27 -7.68 32.93
CA ILE A 142 6.32 -7.99 31.87
C ILE A 142 6.56 -9.42 31.42
N THR A 143 5.49 -10.21 31.46
CA THR A 143 5.53 -11.63 31.08
C THR A 143 5.80 -11.79 29.59
N LEU A 144 6.53 -12.85 29.22
CA LEU A 144 6.83 -13.17 27.82
C LEU A 144 5.57 -13.25 26.93
N PRO A 145 4.46 -13.91 27.34
CA PRO A 145 3.24 -13.93 26.53
C PRO A 145 2.67 -12.55 26.24
N THR A 146 2.80 -11.60 27.17
CA THR A 146 2.37 -10.21 26.96
C THR A 146 3.26 -9.50 25.96
N LYS A 147 4.59 -9.69 26.04
CA LYS A 147 5.52 -9.13 25.06
C LYS A 147 5.30 -9.71 23.65
N VAL A 148 5.03 -11.01 23.53
CA VAL A 148 4.67 -11.64 22.25
C VAL A 148 3.40 -11.00 21.68
N ARG A 149 2.36 -10.79 22.51
CA ARG A 149 1.13 -10.08 22.10
C ARG A 149 1.42 -8.67 21.61
N LEU A 150 2.30 -7.92 22.27
CA LEU A 150 2.70 -6.58 21.83
C LEU A 150 3.38 -6.58 20.46
N VAL A 151 4.31 -7.51 20.21
CA VAL A 151 4.96 -7.63 18.89
C VAL A 151 3.91 -7.93 17.81
N LYS A 152 3.03 -8.91 18.04
CA LYS A 152 1.97 -9.28 17.10
C LYS A 152 0.95 -8.15 16.87
N ALA A 153 0.68 -7.32 17.88
CA ALA A 153 -0.32 -6.24 17.80
C ALA A 153 0.23 -4.91 17.29
N MET A 154 1.53 -4.62 17.49
CA MET A 154 2.10 -3.29 17.20
C MET A 154 3.16 -3.32 16.10
N VAL A 155 3.94 -4.39 15.98
CA VAL A 155 5.05 -4.48 15.03
C VAL A 155 4.60 -5.11 13.72
N PHE A 156 3.95 -6.28 13.80
CA PHE A 156 3.56 -7.01 12.59
C PHE A 156 2.53 -6.27 11.73
N PRO A 157 1.50 -5.60 12.26
CA PRO A 157 0.56 -4.85 11.42
C PRO A 157 1.24 -3.72 10.63
N VAL A 158 2.29 -3.10 11.18
CA VAL A 158 3.08 -2.08 10.47
C VAL A 158 3.85 -2.68 9.30
N VAL A 159 4.35 -3.91 9.48
CA VAL A 159 5.14 -4.62 8.48
C VAL A 159 4.25 -5.25 7.41
N THR A 160 3.07 -5.75 7.75
CA THR A 160 2.17 -6.45 6.82
C THR A 160 1.15 -5.54 6.16
N TYR A 161 1.14 -4.24 6.47
CA TYR A 161 0.21 -3.32 5.83
C TYR A 161 0.44 -3.26 4.31
N GLY A 162 -0.64 -3.46 3.54
CA GLY A 162 -0.60 -3.45 2.08
C GLY A 162 0.02 -4.70 1.47
N CYS A 163 0.25 -5.77 2.25
CA CYS A 163 0.90 -6.96 1.73
C CYS A 163 0.04 -7.77 0.75
N GLU A 164 -1.27 -7.56 0.78
CA GLU A 164 -2.24 -8.08 -0.19
C GLU A 164 -1.98 -7.61 -1.62
N SER A 165 -1.31 -6.47 -1.80
CA SER A 165 -0.99 -5.92 -3.12
C SER A 165 0.44 -6.24 -3.58
N TRP A 166 1.21 -7.00 -2.80
CA TRP A 166 2.62 -7.25 -3.10
C TRP A 166 2.83 -8.44 -4.02
N THR A 167 3.62 -8.24 -5.07
CA THR A 167 4.21 -9.36 -5.81
C THR A 167 5.48 -9.82 -5.10
N VAL A 168 5.34 -10.78 -4.17
CA VAL A 168 6.44 -11.23 -3.31
C VAL A 168 7.35 -12.24 -4.03
N LYS A 169 8.62 -11.87 -4.20
CA LYS A 169 9.67 -12.75 -4.75
C LYS A 169 10.32 -13.59 -3.63
N LYS A 170 10.96 -14.71 -3.99
CA LYS A 170 11.69 -15.57 -3.02
C LYS A 170 12.70 -14.82 -2.15
N ALA A 171 13.36 -13.80 -2.73
CA ALA A 171 14.29 -12.95 -1.98
C ALA A 171 13.59 -12.11 -0.90
N GLU A 172 12.38 -11.62 -1.18
CA GLU A 172 11.58 -10.84 -0.24
C GLU A 172 11.01 -11.72 0.87
N CYS A 173 10.54 -12.94 0.56
CA CYS A 173 10.14 -13.91 1.60
C CYS A 173 11.28 -14.17 2.60
N ARG A 174 12.52 -14.34 2.11
CA ARG A 174 13.69 -14.51 2.99
C ARG A 174 13.96 -13.29 3.86
N ARG A 175 13.76 -12.07 3.32
CA ARG A 175 13.95 -10.83 4.10
C ARG A 175 12.89 -10.69 5.19
N ILE A 176 11.63 -11.01 4.88
CA ILE A 176 10.52 -11.00 5.83
C ILE A 176 10.78 -12.04 6.94
N GLY A 177 11.14 -13.27 6.57
CA GLY A 177 11.49 -14.31 7.56
C GLY A 177 12.71 -13.94 8.41
N ALA A 178 13.73 -13.30 7.83
CA ALA A 178 14.88 -12.81 8.59
C ALA A 178 14.48 -11.71 9.59
N PHE A 179 13.56 -10.82 9.22
CA PHE A 179 13.03 -9.80 10.13
C PHE A 179 12.20 -10.42 11.26
N GLU A 180 11.37 -11.41 10.96
CA GLU A 180 10.59 -12.13 11.97
C GLU A 180 11.50 -12.80 13.00
N LEU A 181 12.50 -13.57 12.52
CA LEU A 181 13.50 -14.21 13.37
C LEU A 181 14.29 -13.20 14.19
N TRP A 182 14.60 -12.04 13.61
CA TRP A 182 15.26 -10.94 14.34
C TRP A 182 14.38 -10.40 15.47
N CYS A 183 13.06 -10.24 15.26
CA CYS A 183 12.13 -9.81 16.30
C CYS A 183 12.09 -10.81 17.46
N TRP A 184 11.95 -12.11 17.15
CA TRP A 184 11.88 -13.16 18.17
C TRP A 184 13.19 -13.32 18.93
N ARG A 185 14.35 -13.28 18.24
CA ARG A 185 15.65 -13.30 18.91
C ARG A 185 15.79 -12.13 19.87
N ARG A 186 15.45 -10.91 19.45
CA ARG A 186 15.52 -9.74 20.32
C ARG A 186 14.64 -9.87 21.56
N LEU A 187 13.45 -10.46 21.41
CA LEU A 187 12.55 -10.69 22.52
C LEU A 187 13.10 -11.74 23.50
N LEU A 188 13.62 -12.85 22.98
CA LEU A 188 14.14 -13.97 23.78
C LEU A 188 15.51 -13.66 24.40
N SER A 189 16.34 -12.81 23.80
CA SER A 189 17.61 -12.36 24.37
C SER A 189 17.44 -11.53 25.66
N SER A 190 16.22 -11.17 26.03
CA SER A 190 15.91 -10.54 27.33
C SER A 190 15.66 -11.55 28.46
N LEU A 191 15.63 -12.86 28.16
CA LEU A 191 15.44 -13.94 29.11
C LEU A 191 16.79 -14.59 29.42
N ASP A 192 17.08 -14.81 30.70
CA ASP A 192 18.23 -15.62 31.12
C ASP A 192 18.08 -17.04 30.56
N CYS A 193 19.16 -17.64 30.08
CA CYS A 193 19.22 -18.95 29.39
C CYS A 193 18.68 -20.16 30.19
N LYS A 194 18.07 -19.97 31.36
CA LYS A 194 17.61 -21.03 32.28
C LYS A 194 16.12 -21.39 32.15
N GLU A 195 15.31 -20.65 31.39
CA GLU A 195 13.85 -20.88 31.29
C GLU A 195 13.35 -21.13 29.86
N ILE A 196 14.18 -21.69 28.98
CA ILE A 196 13.72 -22.11 27.66
C ILE A 196 13.15 -23.53 27.76
N GLN A 197 11.85 -23.65 28.03
CA GLN A 197 11.09 -24.80 27.54
C GLN A 197 10.59 -24.50 26.13
N PRO A 198 10.67 -25.45 25.19
CA PRO A 198 10.21 -25.25 23.83
C PRO A 198 8.68 -25.10 23.85
N VAL A 199 8.18 -23.87 23.71
CA VAL A 199 6.78 -23.64 23.40
C VAL A 199 6.60 -23.90 21.90
N HIS A 200 6.64 -25.18 21.52
CA HIS A 200 5.98 -25.62 20.30
C HIS A 200 4.58 -26.06 20.74
N SER A 201 3.60 -25.18 20.59
CA SER A 201 2.22 -25.63 20.44
C SER A 201 2.12 -26.27 19.05
N GLU A 202 2.06 -27.61 19.02
CA GLU A 202 1.66 -28.38 17.84
C GLU A 202 0.36 -27.78 17.29
N GLY A 203 0.45 -27.08 16.15
CA GLY A 203 -0.71 -26.49 15.47
C GLY A 203 -0.46 -25.11 14.85
N ASP A 204 0.46 -24.30 15.38
CA ASP A 204 0.73 -22.97 14.82
C ASP A 204 1.76 -23.05 13.68
N GLN A 205 1.27 -23.41 12.50
CA GLN A 205 1.99 -23.24 11.24
C GLN A 205 2.23 -21.73 11.00
N PRO A 206 3.47 -21.25 10.79
CA PRO A 206 3.76 -19.83 10.99
C PRO A 206 3.15 -18.85 9.97
N TRP A 207 2.60 -19.31 8.83
CA TRP A 207 2.33 -18.43 7.68
C TRP A 207 1.16 -18.80 6.73
N TYR A 208 0.14 -19.56 7.15
CA TYR A 208 -0.94 -20.01 6.23
C TYR A 208 -1.86 -18.94 5.63
N PHE A 209 -1.62 -17.64 5.84
CA PHE A 209 -2.43 -16.56 5.24
C PHE A 209 -1.81 -15.87 4.01
N PHE A 210 -0.69 -16.36 3.46
CA PHE A 210 -0.26 -15.98 2.12
C PHE A 210 -0.68 -17.06 1.12
N GLY A 211 -1.73 -16.76 0.35
CA GLY A 211 -2.49 -17.73 -0.44
C GLY A 211 -1.68 -18.68 -1.33
N ARG A 212 -1.78 -19.98 -1.02
CA ARG A 212 -2.08 -21.07 -1.95
C ARG A 212 -2.57 -22.26 -1.12
N ASN A 213 -3.80 -22.69 -1.35
CA ASN A 213 -4.16 -24.09 -1.14
C ASN A 213 -3.50 -24.87 -2.27
N ASP A 214 -2.66 -25.82 -1.92
CA ASP A 214 -2.11 -26.78 -2.85
C ASP A 214 -3.24 -27.63 -3.44
N ALA A 215 -3.75 -27.24 -4.61
CA ALA A 215 -4.36 -28.17 -5.54
C ALA A 215 -3.31 -28.48 -6.61
N LYS A 216 -2.83 -29.71 -6.57
CA LYS A 216 -1.91 -30.34 -7.52
C LYS A 216 -2.23 -29.91 -8.96
N ALA A 217 -1.28 -29.23 -9.60
CA ALA A 217 -1.20 -29.22 -11.06
C ALA A 217 -0.14 -30.23 -11.45
N GLU A 218 -0.56 -31.48 -11.62
CA GLU A 218 0.15 -32.42 -12.48
C GLU A 218 0.03 -31.88 -13.91
N THR A 219 1.15 -31.51 -14.52
CA THR A 219 1.33 -31.56 -15.99
C THR A 219 1.54 -33.01 -16.43
N PRO A 220 1.46 -33.38 -17.73
CA PRO A 220 0.82 -32.76 -18.90
C PRO A 220 0.02 -33.78 -19.78
N VAL A 221 -0.94 -33.37 -20.62
CA VAL A 221 -1.24 -34.07 -21.89
C VAL A 221 -1.85 -33.10 -22.92
N LEU A 222 -1.18 -33.02 -24.09
CA LEU A 222 -1.50 -32.42 -25.39
C LEU A 222 -2.00 -30.95 -25.45
#